data_AF-A0A354YV01-F1
#
_entry.id   AF-A0A354YV01-F1
#
_cell.length_a   1.000
_cell.length_b   1.000
_cell.length_c   1.000
_cell.angle_alpha   90.00
_cell.angle_beta   90.00
_cell.angle_gamma   90.00
#
_symmetry.space_group_name_H-M   'P 1'
#
loop_
_entity.id
_entity.type
_entity.pdbx_description
1 polymer ?
#
loop_
_entity_poly.entity_id
_entity_poly.type
_entity_poly.pdbx_seq_one_letter_code
_entity_poly.pdbx_strand_id
1 'polypeptide(L)'
;QTYTDAEVIKAADKVIVLAEEVVPDSYLRSEPEKNIATGYSIDYVVELPWSAHPTGSQGYYDVDADFIRNFYSASKSKAGYDKWAEEWIFGVDSHEQYLEKLGISNLEKLRANKVLGYSTRVKRGSR
;
A
#
# COMPACT_ATOMS: atom_id res chain seq x y z
N GLN A 1 0.03 -2.43 14.98
CA GLN A 1 -0.38 -1.02 15.11
C GLN A 1 -1.88 -0.99 14.91
N THR A 2 -2.63 -0.25 15.73
CA THR A 2 -4.08 -0.11 15.54
C THR A 2 -4.35 1.26 14.95
N TYR A 3 -5.06 1.29 13.84
CA TYR A 3 -5.48 2.50 13.12
C TYR A 3 -7.01 2.62 13.20
N THR A 4 -7.59 3.54 12.44
CA THR A 4 -9.04 3.83 12.47
C THR A 4 -9.86 3.01 11.47
N ASP A 5 -9.28 1.99 10.83
CA ASP A 5 -9.92 1.20 9.79
C ASP A 5 -11.23 0.54 10.27
N ALA A 6 -11.23 -0.03 11.47
CA ALA A 6 -12.40 -0.69 12.03
C ALA A 6 -13.58 0.28 12.26
N GLU A 7 -13.28 1.51 12.68
CA GLU A 7 -14.26 2.58 12.85
C GLU A 7 -14.78 3.07 11.49
N VAL A 8 -13.90 3.28 10.52
CA VAL A 8 -14.28 3.75 9.17
C VAL A 8 -15.15 2.73 8.44
N ILE A 9 -14.82 1.44 8.54
CA ILE A 9 -15.61 0.34 7.95
C ILE A 9 -17.04 0.33 8.51
N LYS A 10 -17.21 0.58 9.80
CA LYS A 10 -18.54 0.59 10.44
C LYS A 10 -19.34 1.86 10.13
N ALA A 11 -18.67 2.96 9.83
CA ALA A 11 -19.29 4.25 9.61
C ALA A 11 -19.68 4.50 8.14
N ALA A 12 -19.07 3.80 7.20
CA ALA A 12 -19.26 4.03 5.77
C ALA A 12 -20.55 3.37 5.23
N ASP A 13 -21.24 4.05 4.32
CA ASP A 13 -22.35 3.47 3.55
C ASP A 13 -21.86 2.42 2.52
N LYS A 14 -20.60 2.54 2.09
CA LYS A 14 -19.93 1.66 1.12
C LYS A 14 -18.47 1.42 1.49
N VAL A 15 -18.07 0.15 1.52
CA VAL A 15 -16.72 -0.28 1.88
C VAL A 15 -16.08 -1.07 0.75
N ILE A 16 -14.95 -0.55 0.26
CA ILE A 16 -14.10 -1.20 -0.74
C ILE A 16 -12.75 -1.50 -0.08
N VAL A 17 -12.36 -2.77 -0.05
CA VAL A 17 -11.07 -3.22 0.49
C VAL A 17 -10.11 -3.53 -0.66
N LEU A 18 -8.98 -2.83 -0.69
CA LEU A 18 -7.84 -3.19 -1.52
C LEU A 18 -6.92 -4.11 -0.71
N ALA A 19 -6.68 -5.32 -1.21
CA ALA A 19 -5.93 -6.35 -0.51
C ALA A 19 -4.65 -6.72 -1.27
N GLU A 20 -3.58 -7.00 -0.52
CA GLU A 20 -2.34 -7.54 -1.09
C GLU A 20 -2.50 -8.99 -1.57
N GLU A 21 -3.39 -9.75 -0.93
CA GLU A 21 -3.67 -11.14 -1.26
C GLU A 21 -5.12 -11.45 -0.85
N VAL A 22 -5.85 -12.15 -1.72
CA VAL A 22 -7.16 -12.71 -1.39
C VAL A 22 -6.99 -14.20 -1.07
N VAL A 23 -7.38 -14.58 0.15
CA VAL A 23 -7.19 -15.93 0.69
C VAL A 23 -8.52 -16.66 0.87
N PRO A 24 -8.53 -18.01 0.93
CA PRO A 24 -9.74 -18.75 1.25
C PRO A 24 -10.29 -18.45 2.65
N ASP A 25 -11.61 -18.52 2.81
CA ASP A 25 -12.30 -18.37 4.10
C ASP A 25 -11.70 -19.20 5.24
N SER A 26 -11.25 -20.42 4.94
CA SER A 26 -10.67 -21.33 5.95
C SER A 26 -9.40 -20.76 6.58
N TYR A 27 -8.62 -19.97 5.82
CA TYR A 27 -7.45 -19.28 6.32
C TYR A 27 -7.85 -18.15 7.29
N LEU A 28 -8.82 -17.31 6.92
CA LEU A 28 -9.30 -16.24 7.81
C LEU A 28 -9.93 -16.78 9.10
N ARG A 29 -10.50 -17.98 9.04
CA ARG A 29 -11.11 -18.66 10.20
C ARG A 29 -10.10 -19.38 11.10
N SER A 30 -8.83 -19.55 10.69
CA SER A 30 -7.83 -20.20 11.54
C SER A 30 -7.37 -19.31 12.70
N GLU A 31 -7.36 -17.99 12.49
CA GLU A 31 -7.01 -16.97 13.48
C GLU A 31 -8.05 -15.83 13.45
N PRO A 32 -9.32 -16.11 13.81
CA PRO A 32 -10.44 -15.18 13.61
C PRO A 32 -10.29 -13.86 14.39
N GLU A 33 -9.51 -13.85 15.47
CA GLU A 33 -9.18 -12.66 16.26
C GLU A 33 -8.33 -11.62 15.51
N LYS A 34 -7.70 -12.00 14.39
CA LYS A 34 -6.95 -11.08 13.52
C LYS A 34 -7.83 -10.35 12.50
N ASN A 35 -9.08 -10.80 12.31
CA ASN A 35 -9.99 -10.18 11.36
C ASN A 35 -10.58 -8.89 11.94
N ILE A 36 -10.29 -7.74 11.32
CA ILE A 36 -10.77 -6.43 11.79
C ILE A 36 -12.19 -6.08 11.30
N ALA A 37 -12.68 -6.80 10.29
CA ALA A 37 -13.96 -6.56 9.65
C ALA A 37 -14.71 -7.87 9.40
N THR A 38 -16.03 -7.79 9.39
CA THR A 38 -16.92 -8.91 9.07
C THR A 38 -17.22 -8.95 7.58
N GLY A 39 -17.48 -10.12 7.00
CA GLY A 39 -17.75 -10.23 5.56
C GLY A 39 -18.94 -9.39 5.06
N TYR A 40 -19.97 -9.18 5.88
CA TYR A 40 -21.14 -8.38 5.51
C TYR A 40 -20.91 -6.86 5.60
N SER A 41 -19.83 -6.41 6.26
CA SER A 41 -19.49 -4.99 6.35
C SER A 41 -18.60 -4.53 5.20
N ILE A 42 -18.37 -5.38 4.20
CA ILE A 42 -17.54 -5.11 3.04
C ILE A 42 -18.40 -5.32 1.79
N ASP A 43 -18.48 -4.32 0.91
CA ASP A 43 -19.21 -4.42 -0.35
C ASP A 43 -18.35 -5.03 -1.46
N TYR A 44 -17.07 -4.66 -1.50
CA TYR A 44 -16.14 -5.07 -2.56
C TYR A 44 -14.76 -5.40 -2.00
N VAL A 45 -14.17 -6.47 -2.51
CA VAL A 45 -12.77 -6.84 -2.26
C VAL A 45 -12.06 -6.86 -3.60
N VAL A 46 -10.94 -6.15 -3.70
CA VAL A 46 -10.11 -6.06 -4.89
C VAL A 46 -8.70 -6.49 -4.51
N GLU A 47 -8.20 -7.55 -5.14
CA GLU A 47 -6.79 -7.91 -5.05
C GLU A 47 -5.97 -6.91 -5.87
N LEU A 48 -5.19 -6.08 -5.20
CA LEU A 48 -4.36 -5.04 -5.81
C LEU A 48 -3.03 -4.92 -5.03
N PRO A 49 -2.07 -5.82 -5.29
CA PRO A 49 -0.79 -5.83 -4.60
C PRO A 49 -0.04 -4.51 -4.79
N TRP A 50 0.71 -4.05 -3.79
CA TRP A 50 1.41 -2.76 -3.79
C TRP A 50 0.53 -1.50 -3.80
N SER A 51 -0.76 -1.63 -3.50
CA SER A 51 -1.70 -0.49 -3.53
C SER A 51 -1.48 0.54 -2.41
N ALA A 52 -0.80 0.17 -1.33
CA ALA A 52 -0.44 1.09 -0.24
C ALA A 52 0.92 1.78 -0.45
N HIS A 53 1.59 1.59 -1.60
CA HIS A 53 2.74 2.42 -1.94
C HIS A 53 2.30 3.89 -2.08
N PRO A 54 3.03 4.86 -1.51
CA PRO A 54 4.39 4.76 -0.95
C PRO A 54 4.47 4.56 0.57
N THR A 55 3.34 4.47 1.28
CA THR A 55 3.28 4.46 2.76
C THR A 55 3.59 3.11 3.41
N GLY A 56 3.63 2.03 2.64
CA GLY A 56 3.99 0.69 3.12
C GLY A 56 2.80 -0.15 3.58
N SER A 57 2.96 -1.46 3.59
CA SER A 57 1.97 -2.44 4.04
C SER A 57 2.64 -3.48 4.94
N GLN A 58 2.22 -3.55 6.21
CA GLN A 58 2.88 -4.34 7.24
C GLN A 58 2.97 -5.83 6.83
N GLY A 59 4.18 -6.39 6.85
CA GLY A 59 4.43 -7.78 6.44
C GLY A 59 4.62 -8.00 4.94
N TYR A 60 4.24 -7.03 4.09
CA TYR A 60 4.39 -7.09 2.64
C TYR A 60 5.54 -6.23 2.12
N TYR A 61 5.59 -4.95 2.50
CA TYR A 61 6.65 -4.02 2.08
C TYR A 61 6.76 -2.78 2.96
N ASP A 62 7.96 -2.21 2.97
CA ASP A 62 8.29 -0.99 3.68
C ASP A 62 7.92 0.28 2.90
N VAL A 63 7.95 1.41 3.63
CA VAL A 63 7.77 2.77 3.10
C VAL A 63 8.82 3.10 2.04
N ASP A 64 8.37 3.66 0.91
CA ASP A 64 9.25 4.24 -0.10
C ASP A 64 9.58 5.71 0.25
N ALA A 65 10.55 5.87 1.14
CA ALA A 65 10.96 7.20 1.60
C ALA A 65 11.56 8.07 0.48
N ASP A 66 12.17 7.45 -0.55
CA ASP A 66 12.71 8.18 -1.70
C ASP A 66 11.55 8.77 -2.53
N PHE A 67 10.51 7.97 -2.80
CA PHE A 67 9.33 8.42 -3.53
C PHE A 67 8.57 9.54 -2.78
N ILE A 68 8.37 9.40 -1.46
CA ILE A 68 7.73 10.43 -0.63
C ILE A 68 8.53 11.74 -0.67
N ARG A 69 9.87 11.68 -0.59
CA ARG A 69 10.73 12.88 -0.68
C ARG A 69 10.64 13.57 -2.04
N ASN A 70 10.54 12.80 -3.12
CA ASN A 70 10.34 13.33 -4.47
C ASN A 70 8.98 14.04 -4.59
N PHE A 71 7.89 13.39 -4.14
CA PHE A 71 6.56 13.98 -4.10
C PHE A 71 6.53 15.27 -3.27
N TYR A 72 7.10 15.25 -2.06
CA TYR A 72 7.18 16.42 -1.19
C TYR A 72 7.94 17.59 -1.85
N SER A 73 9.02 17.29 -2.56
CA SER A 73 9.80 18.32 -3.25
C SER A 73 9.05 18.90 -4.44
N ALA A 74 8.38 18.07 -5.24
CA ALA A 74 7.60 18.50 -6.40
C ALA A 74 6.37 19.32 -6.01
N SER A 75 5.69 18.94 -4.92
CA SER A 75 4.46 19.59 -4.46
C SER A 75 4.63 20.98 -3.82
N LYS A 76 5.87 21.49 -3.71
CA LYS A 76 6.16 22.85 -3.21
C LYS A 76 5.64 23.98 -4.09
N SER A 77 5.28 23.68 -5.34
CA SER A 77 4.68 24.65 -6.26
C SER A 77 3.60 23.98 -7.09
N LYS A 78 2.61 24.74 -7.55
CA LYS A 78 1.55 24.22 -8.42
C LYS A 78 2.11 23.58 -9.70
N ALA A 79 3.01 24.27 -10.40
CA ALA A 79 3.60 23.75 -11.62
C ALA A 79 4.42 22.46 -11.39
N GLY A 80 5.12 22.36 -10.26
CA GLY A 80 5.86 21.16 -9.87
C GLY A 80 4.93 19.98 -9.55
N TYR A 81 3.84 20.23 -8.81
CA TYR A 81 2.81 19.23 -8.55
C TYR A 81 2.14 18.77 -9.84
N ASP A 82 1.71 19.69 -10.70
CA ASP A 82 1.01 19.36 -11.95
C ASP A 82 1.90 18.46 -12.84
N LYS A 83 3.20 18.78 -12.96
CA LYS A 83 4.15 17.93 -13.69
C LYS A 83 4.31 16.55 -13.06
N TRP A 84 4.39 16.48 -11.73
CA TRP A 84 4.52 15.21 -11.02
C TRP A 84 3.25 14.36 -11.13
N ALA A 85 2.07 14.98 -11.06
CA ALA A 85 0.79 14.31 -11.23
C ALA A 85 0.59 13.83 -12.67
N GLU A 86 1.00 14.62 -13.66
CA GLU A 86 1.03 14.17 -15.05
C GLU A 86 1.93 12.94 -15.22
N GLU A 87 3.07 12.90 -14.53
CA GLU A 87 3.99 11.78 -14.64
C GLU A 87 3.51 10.50 -13.93
N TRP A 88 2.93 10.61 -12.73
CA TRP A 88 2.68 9.47 -11.83
C TRP A 88 1.20 9.12 -11.64
N ILE A 89 0.28 9.98 -12.06
CA ILE A 89 -1.16 9.77 -11.93
C ILE A 89 -1.81 9.74 -13.31
N PHE A 90 -1.71 10.82 -14.09
CA PHE A 90 -2.46 10.96 -15.34
C PHE A 90 -1.76 10.32 -16.55
N GLY A 91 -0.43 10.22 -16.52
CA GLY A 91 0.39 9.61 -17.57
C GLY A 91 0.67 8.13 -17.34
N VAL A 92 -0.15 7.46 -16.53
CA VAL A 92 -0.09 6.02 -16.27
C VAL A 92 -1.50 5.47 -16.41
N ASP A 93 -1.69 4.49 -17.29
CA ASP A 93 -3.05 4.01 -17.63
C ASP A 93 -3.58 2.94 -16.67
N SER A 94 -2.69 2.33 -15.87
CA SER A 94 -3.07 1.25 -14.94
C SER A 94 -2.12 1.11 -13.76
N HIS A 95 -2.55 0.35 -12.75
CA HIS A 95 -1.70 0.02 -11.60
C HIS A 95 -0.46 -0.79 -12.02
N GLU A 96 -0.58 -1.67 -13.01
CA GLU A 96 0.55 -2.44 -13.53
C GLU A 96 1.59 -1.54 -14.19
N GLN A 97 1.15 -0.57 -15.01
CA GLN A 97 2.06 0.41 -15.60
C GLN A 97 2.74 1.26 -14.52
N TYR A 98 2.04 1.58 -13.43
CA TYR A 98 2.61 2.28 -12.28
C TYR A 98 3.74 1.45 -11.64
N LEU A 99 3.52 0.15 -11.42
CA LEU A 99 4.52 -0.75 -10.85
C LEU A 99 5.70 -0.99 -11.80
N GLU A 100 5.46 -1.10 -13.10
CA GLU A 100 6.51 -1.17 -14.13
C GLU A 100 7.38 0.08 -14.11
N LYS A 101 6.75 1.25 -14.00
CA LYS A 101 7.44 2.54 -13.90
C LYS A 101 8.24 2.68 -12.60
N LEU A 102 7.71 2.24 -11.47
CA LEU A 102 8.45 2.17 -10.20
C LEU A 102 9.67 1.24 -10.31
N GLY A 103 9.54 0.17 -11.08
CA GLY A 103 10.60 -0.77 -11.40
C GLY A 103 10.78 -1.86 -10.34
N ILE A 104 10.96 -3.09 -10.84
CA ILE A 104 11.10 -4.31 -10.03
C ILE A 104 12.22 -4.20 -8.98
N SER A 105 13.34 -3.54 -9.32
CA SER A 105 14.45 -3.36 -8.39
C SER A 105 14.04 -2.55 -7.16
N ASN A 106 13.21 -1.53 -7.32
CA ASN A 106 12.71 -0.74 -6.20
C ASN A 106 11.71 -1.55 -5.37
N LEU A 107 10.78 -2.25 -6.03
CA LEU A 107 9.81 -3.11 -5.35
C LEU A 107 10.52 -4.18 -4.50
N GLU A 108 11.52 -4.89 -5.03
CA GLU A 108 12.27 -5.91 -4.29
C GLU A 108 13.12 -5.34 -3.15
N LYS A 109 13.60 -4.10 -3.28
CA LYS A 109 14.25 -3.38 -2.18
C LYS A 109 13.27 -3.14 -1.05
N LEU A 110 12.02 -2.78 -1.33
CA LEU A 110 10.99 -2.49 -0.32
C LEU A 110 10.33 -3.74 0.25
N ARG A 111 10.34 -4.86 -0.49
CA ARG A 111 9.66 -6.09 -0.11
C ARG A 111 10.13 -6.59 1.26
N ALA A 112 9.16 -6.83 2.14
CA ALA A 112 9.40 -7.32 3.48
C ALA A 112 9.93 -8.75 3.46
N ASN A 113 10.80 -9.06 4.41
CA ASN A 113 11.16 -10.43 4.72
C ASN A 113 10.00 -11.11 5.48
N LYS A 114 9.55 -12.29 5.02
CA LYS A 114 8.41 -13.01 5.60
C LYS A 114 8.54 -13.32 7.10
N VAL A 115 9.78 -13.50 7.60
CA VAL A 115 10.05 -13.82 9.01
C VAL A 115 10.10 -12.55 9.85
N LEU A 116 10.72 -11.49 9.33
CA LEU A 116 10.97 -10.27 10.10
C LEU A 116 9.82 -9.24 9.98
N GLY A 117 9.00 -9.33 8.93
CA GLY A 117 7.88 -8.41 8.67
C GLY A 117 8.27 -7.04 8.11
N TYR A 118 9.56 -6.84 7.80
CA TYR A 118 10.11 -5.62 7.19
C TYR A 118 11.25 -5.93 6.22
N SER A 119 11.64 -4.98 5.37
CA SER A 119 12.74 -5.16 4.42
C SER A 119 14.10 -5.05 5.11
N THR A 120 14.96 -6.05 4.88
CA THR A 120 16.37 -6.03 5.31
C THR A 120 17.28 -5.30 4.33
N ARG A 121 16.75 -4.89 3.16
CA ARG A 121 17.50 -4.22 2.09
C ARG A 121 17.42 -2.70 2.19
N VAL A 122 16.43 -2.17 2.92
CA VAL A 122 16.30 -0.74 3.20
C VAL A 122 17.24 -0.36 4.36
N LYS A 123 18.18 0.57 4.10
CA LYS A 123 19.02 1.15 5.16
C LYS A 123 18.19 2.14 5.98
N ARG A 124 18.01 1.85 7.28
CA ARG A 124 17.23 2.69 8.22
C ARG A 124 18.17 3.44 9.14
N GLY A 125 18.52 4.67 8.76
CA GLY A 125 19.46 5.51 9.50
C GLY A 125 20.89 4.97 9.47
N SER A 126 21.86 5.86 9.29
CA SER A 126 23.23 5.58 9.72
C SER A 126 23.35 6.05 11.17
N ARG A 127 23.79 5.18 12.07
CA ARG A 127 24.38 5.65 13.32
C ARG A 127 25.69 6.38 13.03
#